data_AF-A0A832DSL8-F1
#
_entry.id   AF-A0A832DSL8-F1
#
_cell.length_a   1.000
_cell.length_b   1.000
_cell.length_c   1.000
_cell.angle_alpha   90.00
_cell.angle_beta   90.00
_cell.angle_gamma   90.00
#
_symmetry.space_group_name_H-M   'P 1'
#
loop_
_entity.id
_entity.type
_entity.pdbx_description
1 polymer ?
#
loop_
_entity_poly.entity_id
_entity_poly.type
_entity_poly.pdbx_seq_one_letter_code
_entity_poly.pdbx_strand_id
1 'polypeptide(L)'
;MMNRNTIIRLMLFSIVLVFLTAFAGTDSTVTRIIVKFNQPLSAAQLDSFRNQFHLELQRRIPGIGVYVFRTSSAVRLAVLKQHPWVQYAEVEQEVQTQNRLSAQDQPTRKTIQVLKAPPKPEIIPGEVIIKYKPTVAMMATVSIAAELGLTSIKGISRLKAVVYKIPAGKTLEQIMEECKGRPEIEYAEPNYRVYALDIPNDPDFNKLWGMHNTGQTGGTVDADIDAPEAWSKSKGSDQIVVGIIDTGIDYTHPDIQANMWKNPGEIPGNNRDDDNNGYV
;
A
#
# COMPACT_ATOMS: atom_id res chain seq x y z
N MET A 1 25.89 4.70 -6.49
CA MET A 1 24.93 3.68 -5.99
C MET A 1 23.91 4.36 -5.11
N MET A 2 22.64 4.40 -5.51
CA MET A 2 21.56 4.92 -4.66
C MET A 2 21.25 3.90 -3.55
N ASN A 3 21.04 4.38 -2.32
CA ASN A 3 20.78 3.50 -1.20
C ASN A 3 19.35 2.91 -1.26
N ARG A 4 19.16 1.79 -0.58
CA ARG A 4 17.93 0.98 -0.54
C ARG A 4 16.68 1.75 -0.06
N ASN A 5 16.84 2.78 0.78
CA ASN A 5 15.76 3.67 1.22
C ASN A 5 15.33 4.67 0.13
N THR A 6 16.23 5.01 -0.81
CA THR A 6 15.91 5.86 -1.97
C THR A 6 15.03 5.13 -2.98
N ILE A 7 15.25 3.82 -3.16
CA ILE A 7 14.49 2.96 -4.08
C ILE A 7 13.07 2.70 -3.55
N ILE A 8 12.93 2.40 -2.25
CA ILE A 8 11.61 2.18 -1.61
C ILE A 8 10.77 3.47 -1.60
N ARG A 9 11.41 4.64 -1.44
CA ARG A 9 10.73 5.94 -1.51
C ARG A 9 10.28 6.32 -2.93
N LEU A 10 10.97 5.86 -3.98
CA LEU A 10 10.54 6.05 -5.37
C LEU A 10 9.35 5.15 -5.73
N MET A 11 9.34 3.89 -5.28
CA MET A 11 8.24 2.95 -5.60
C MET A 11 6.91 3.33 -4.94
N LEU A 12 6.92 3.80 -3.68
CA LEU A 12 5.73 4.35 -3.02
C LEU A 12 5.22 5.63 -3.70
N PHE A 13 6.08 6.35 -4.43
CA PHE A 13 5.75 7.56 -5.15
C PHE A 13 4.95 7.27 -6.43
N SER A 14 5.36 6.26 -7.19
CA SER A 14 4.66 5.82 -8.40
C SER A 14 3.25 5.27 -8.11
N ILE A 15 3.04 4.65 -6.95
CA ILE A 15 1.72 4.16 -6.54
C ILE A 15 0.77 5.32 -6.17
N VAL A 16 1.28 6.39 -5.55
CA VAL A 16 0.47 7.59 -5.24
C VAL A 16 0.11 8.37 -6.50
N LEU A 17 0.95 8.32 -7.53
CA LEU A 17 0.73 8.97 -8.82
C LEU A 17 -0.47 8.39 -9.59
N VAL A 18 -0.72 7.08 -9.45
CA VAL A 18 -1.86 6.38 -10.07
C VAL A 18 -3.21 6.78 -9.45
N PHE A 19 -3.25 7.31 -8.23
CA PHE A 19 -4.48 7.66 -7.50
C PHE A 19 -4.94 9.13 -7.66
N LEU A 20 -4.26 9.93 -8.49
CA LEU A 20 -4.51 11.38 -8.59
C LEU A 20 -5.33 11.82 -9.82
N THR A 21 -5.67 10.90 -10.72
CA THR A 21 -6.38 11.19 -11.97
C THR A 21 -7.90 11.05 -11.84
N ALA A 22 -8.57 12.06 -11.28
CA ALA A 22 -9.98 12.31 -11.56
C ALA A 22 -10.34 13.76 -11.26
N PHE A 23 -10.45 14.59 -12.30
CA PHE A 23 -11.41 15.69 -12.51
C PHE A 23 -10.87 16.63 -13.60
N ALA A 24 -11.61 16.70 -14.70
CA ALA A 24 -11.31 17.43 -15.92
C ALA A 24 -11.65 18.92 -15.82
N GLY A 25 -10.84 19.74 -16.49
CA GLY A 25 -11.17 21.09 -16.93
C GLY A 25 -10.37 21.36 -18.21
N THR A 26 -11.08 21.51 -19.33
CA THR A 26 -10.55 21.55 -20.70
C THR A 26 -9.94 22.92 -21.05
N ASP A 27 -8.84 23.29 -20.42
CA ASP A 27 -8.06 24.46 -20.85
C ASP A 27 -6.63 24.04 -21.19
N SER A 28 -6.34 23.94 -22.49
CA SER A 28 -5.08 23.45 -23.06
C SER A 28 -3.87 24.35 -22.78
N THR A 29 -4.04 25.43 -22.01
CA THR A 29 -2.99 26.36 -21.61
C THR A 29 -2.48 26.13 -20.18
N VAL A 30 -3.14 25.27 -19.41
CA VAL A 30 -2.91 25.10 -17.98
C VAL A 30 -2.28 23.74 -17.69
N THR A 31 -1.04 23.75 -17.21
CA THR A 31 -0.26 22.55 -16.90
C THR A 31 -0.36 22.21 -15.41
N ARG A 32 -0.55 20.93 -15.08
CA ARG A 32 -0.43 20.42 -13.71
C ARG A 32 0.97 19.86 -13.47
N ILE A 33 1.55 20.19 -12.32
CA ILE A 33 2.89 19.79 -11.93
C ILE A 33 2.82 19.18 -10.55
N ILE A 34 3.43 18.01 -10.41
CA ILE A 34 3.57 17.31 -9.13
C ILE A 34 4.99 17.56 -8.64
N VAL A 35 5.11 17.99 -7.38
CA VAL A 35 6.40 18.27 -6.75
C VAL A 35 6.48 17.54 -5.41
N LYS A 36 7.56 16.78 -5.25
CA LYS A 36 7.97 16.17 -3.99
C LYS A 36 9.11 16.97 -3.40
N PHE A 37 8.92 17.43 -2.17
CA PHE A 37 9.98 18.09 -1.40
C PHE A 37 10.71 17.09 -0.51
N ASN A 38 11.97 17.41 -0.20
CA ASN A 38 12.83 16.62 0.70
C ASN A 38 12.18 16.39 2.08
N GLN A 39 11.35 17.35 2.51
CA GLN A 39 10.51 17.29 3.71
C GLN A 39 9.22 18.12 3.49
N PRO A 40 8.15 17.90 4.27
CA PRO A 40 6.97 18.75 4.22
C PRO A 40 7.34 20.23 4.44
N LEU A 41 6.83 21.12 3.59
CA LEU A 41 7.09 22.56 3.71
C LEU A 41 6.18 23.20 4.77
N SER A 42 6.73 24.15 5.52
CA SER A 42 5.92 25.07 6.32
C SER A 42 5.06 25.96 5.42
N ALA A 43 4.02 26.60 5.97
CA ALA A 43 3.16 27.51 5.20
C ALA A 43 3.96 28.63 4.51
N ALA A 44 4.88 29.26 5.24
CA ALA A 44 5.73 30.34 4.70
C ALA A 44 6.68 29.86 3.58
N GLN A 45 7.25 28.65 3.73
CA GLN A 45 8.10 28.06 2.69
C GLN A 45 7.29 27.71 1.43
N LEU A 46 6.08 27.18 1.61
CA LEU A 46 5.18 26.84 0.52
C LEU A 46 4.74 28.09 -0.25
N ASP A 47 4.39 29.17 0.45
CA ASP A 47 3.98 30.42 -0.19
C ASP A 47 5.16 31.10 -0.92
N SER A 48 6.35 31.10 -0.33
CA SER A 48 7.57 31.59 -0.99
C SER A 48 7.86 30.83 -2.29
N PHE A 49 7.82 29.50 -2.24
CA PHE A 49 8.04 28.65 -3.41
C PHE A 49 6.99 28.86 -4.51
N ARG A 50 5.70 28.93 -4.12
CA ARG A 50 4.61 29.17 -5.07
C ARG A 50 4.73 30.51 -5.78
N ASN A 51 5.08 31.56 -5.05
CA ASN A 51 5.23 32.89 -5.60
C ASN A 51 6.45 32.97 -6.55
N GLN A 52 7.57 32.33 -6.18
CA GLN A 52 8.77 32.29 -7.02
C GLN A 52 8.53 31.65 -8.39
N PHE A 53 7.70 30.60 -8.46
CA PHE A 53 7.46 29.82 -9.68
C PHE A 53 6.09 30.08 -10.32
N HIS A 54 5.33 31.04 -9.81
CA HIS A 54 3.96 31.34 -10.25
C HIS A 54 3.07 30.08 -10.28
N LEU A 55 3.04 29.37 -9.15
CA LEU A 55 2.32 28.12 -8.97
C LEU A 55 1.09 28.30 -8.07
N GLU A 56 -0.04 27.77 -8.52
CA GLU A 56 -1.26 27.70 -7.73
C GLU A 56 -1.37 26.32 -7.06
N LEU A 57 -1.46 26.28 -5.73
CA LEU A 57 -1.60 25.01 -5.01
C LEU A 57 -3.00 24.44 -5.23
N GLN A 58 -3.08 23.23 -5.78
CA GLN A 58 -4.33 22.50 -5.96
C GLN A 58 -4.55 21.49 -4.83
N ARG A 59 -3.49 20.79 -4.42
CA ARG A 59 -3.57 19.73 -3.42
C ARG A 59 -2.26 19.56 -2.67
N ARG A 60 -2.33 19.20 -1.40
CA ARG A 60 -1.21 18.69 -0.61
C ARG A 60 -1.53 17.32 -0.06
N ILE A 61 -0.52 16.46 0.05
CA ILE A 61 -0.62 15.17 0.76
C ILE A 61 0.13 15.32 2.09
N PRO A 62 -0.60 15.44 3.22
CA PRO A 62 0.01 15.63 4.53
C PRO A 62 0.98 14.50 4.90
N GLY A 63 2.04 14.82 5.64
CA GLY A 63 3.01 13.85 6.17
C GLY A 63 4.11 13.41 5.19
N ILE A 64 3.85 13.43 3.88
CA ILE A 64 4.82 12.95 2.87
C ILE A 64 5.39 14.05 1.97
N GLY A 65 4.99 15.32 2.13
CA GLY A 65 5.61 16.46 1.43
C GLY A 65 5.40 16.45 -0.10
N VAL A 66 4.25 15.96 -0.55
CA VAL A 66 3.83 15.97 -1.97
C VAL A 66 2.79 17.05 -2.19
N TYR A 67 2.97 17.83 -3.24
CA TYR A 67 2.10 18.94 -3.60
C TYR A 67 1.83 18.92 -5.09
N VAL A 68 0.57 19.18 -5.44
CA VAL A 68 0.10 19.30 -6.81
C VAL A 68 -0.17 20.78 -7.06
N PHE A 69 0.48 21.30 -8.08
CA PHE A 69 0.37 22.69 -8.49
C PHE A 69 -0.22 22.79 -9.88
N ARG A 70 -0.88 23.92 -10.12
CA ARG A 70 -1.34 24.36 -11.43
C ARG A 70 -0.53 25.57 -11.86
N THR A 71 -0.21 25.66 -13.14
CA THR A 71 0.43 26.83 -13.73
C THR A 71 -0.08 27.09 -15.13
N SER A 72 -0.32 28.36 -15.45
CA SER A 72 -0.62 28.85 -16.81
C SER A 72 0.64 29.33 -17.54
N SER A 73 1.80 29.25 -16.88
CA SER A 73 3.10 29.66 -17.42
C SER A 73 3.93 28.43 -17.73
N ALA A 74 4.72 28.46 -18.80
CA ALA A 74 5.65 27.39 -19.12
C ALA A 74 6.76 27.31 -18.06
N VAL A 75 6.54 26.53 -17.01
CA VAL A 75 7.55 26.29 -15.98
C VAL A 75 8.56 25.27 -16.52
N ARG A 76 9.84 25.68 -16.57
CA ARG A 76 10.92 24.78 -16.94
C ARG A 76 11.14 23.78 -15.82
N LEU A 77 10.70 22.54 -16.03
CA LEU A 77 10.82 21.47 -15.03
C LEU A 77 12.26 21.24 -14.57
N ALA A 78 13.25 21.47 -15.45
CA ALA A 78 14.66 21.44 -15.11
C ALA A 78 15.07 22.47 -14.04
N VAL A 79 14.42 23.65 -14.01
CA VAL A 79 14.69 24.69 -13.02
C VAL A 79 14.06 24.32 -11.67
N LEU A 80 12.84 23.78 -11.67
CA LEU A 80 12.22 23.26 -10.44
C LEU A 80 13.07 22.15 -9.81
N LYS A 81 13.59 21.21 -10.62
CA LYS A 81 14.43 20.09 -10.17
C LYS A 81 15.76 20.54 -9.56
N GLN A 82 16.23 21.76 -9.86
CA GLN A 82 17.45 22.33 -9.28
C GLN A 82 17.19 23.06 -7.95
N HIS A 83 15.93 23.30 -7.58
CA HIS A 83 15.61 23.99 -6.35
C HIS A 83 16.02 23.14 -5.12
N PRO A 84 16.74 23.68 -4.12
CA PRO A 84 17.31 22.89 -3.01
C PRO A 84 16.30 22.09 -2.19
N TRP A 85 15.04 22.50 -2.19
CA TRP A 85 13.97 21.80 -1.45
C TRP A 85 13.31 20.68 -2.25
N VAL A 86 13.46 20.68 -3.58
CA VAL A 86 12.79 19.76 -4.48
C VAL A 86 13.60 18.47 -4.57
N GLN A 87 12.95 17.37 -4.19
CA GLN A 87 13.48 16.03 -4.37
C GLN A 87 13.16 15.52 -5.79
N TYR A 88 11.96 15.84 -6.28
CA TYR A 88 11.44 15.38 -7.56
C TYR A 88 10.31 16.29 -8.06
N ALA A 89 10.20 16.46 -9.38
CA ALA A 89 9.10 17.19 -10.01
C ALA A 89 8.79 16.61 -11.39
N GLU A 90 7.50 16.52 -11.75
CA GLU A 90 7.03 16.08 -13.07
C GLU A 90 5.75 16.80 -13.52
N VAL A 91 5.51 16.80 -14.83
CA VAL A 91 4.25 17.26 -15.41
C VAL A 91 3.28 16.09 -15.42
N GLU A 92 2.07 16.32 -14.92
CA GLU A 92 0.96 15.37 -15.07
C GLU A 92 0.47 15.44 -16.53
N GLN A 93 0.79 14.44 -17.35
CA GLN A 93 0.25 14.36 -18.70
C GLN A 93 -1.18 13.81 -18.65
N GLU A 94 -2.14 14.60 -19.12
CA GLU A 94 -3.47 14.09 -19.43
C GLU A 94 -3.33 13.09 -20.61
N VAL A 95 -3.64 11.83 -20.37
CA VAL A 95 -3.74 10.83 -21.44
C VAL A 95 -4.94 11.22 -22.31
N GLN A 96 -4.69 11.90 -23.43
CA GLN A 96 -5.69 12.08 -24.47
C GLN A 96 -5.89 10.74 -25.18
N THR A 97 -6.81 9.92 -24.71
CA THR A 97 -7.35 8.81 -25.50
C THR A 97 -8.09 9.39 -26.71
N GLN A 98 -7.38 9.55 -27.84
CA GLN A 98 -8.00 9.71 -29.16
C GLN A 98 -8.62 8.37 -29.59
N ASN A 99 -9.77 8.03 -29.01
CA ASN A 99 -10.66 7.04 -29.60
C ASN A 99 -11.34 7.68 -30.81
N ARG A 100 -10.87 7.37 -32.03
CA ARG A 100 -11.75 7.42 -33.21
C ARG A 100 -12.70 6.22 -33.13
N LEU A 101 -13.77 6.36 -32.36
CA LEU A 101 -14.98 5.56 -32.55
C LEU A 101 -15.83 6.31 -33.58
N SER A 102 -16.04 5.66 -34.72
CA SER A 102 -16.95 6.09 -35.78
C SER A 102 -18.35 6.37 -35.23
N ALA A 103 -18.94 7.47 -35.69
CA ALA A 103 -20.23 7.98 -35.26
C ALA A 103 -21.36 6.98 -35.51
N GLN A 104 -21.86 6.31 -34.47
CA GLN A 104 -23.27 5.88 -34.47
C GLN A 104 -23.90 5.51 -33.13
N ASP A 105 -23.16 5.40 -32.03
CA ASP A 105 -23.80 5.20 -30.71
C ASP A 105 -23.65 6.43 -29.83
N GLN A 106 -24.78 7.13 -29.62
CA GLN A 106 -24.96 8.09 -28.53
C GLN A 106 -24.81 7.34 -27.20
N PRO A 107 -23.79 7.60 -26.37
CA PRO A 107 -23.72 6.95 -25.08
C PRO A 107 -24.62 7.71 -24.12
N THR A 108 -25.74 7.08 -23.74
CA THR A 108 -26.46 7.40 -22.50
C THR A 108 -25.44 7.48 -21.36
N ARG A 109 -25.43 8.63 -20.69
CA ARG A 109 -24.54 9.01 -19.59
C ARG A 109 -24.57 7.96 -18.47
N LYS A 110 -23.70 6.96 -18.53
CA LYS A 110 -23.40 6.11 -17.37
C LYS A 110 -22.57 6.94 -16.40
N THR A 111 -23.19 7.33 -15.30
CA THR A 111 -22.55 7.98 -14.16
C THR A 111 -21.29 7.23 -13.76
N ILE A 112 -20.11 7.84 -13.96
CA ILE A 112 -18.85 7.35 -13.41
C ILE A 112 -18.97 7.45 -11.89
N GLN A 113 -19.06 6.30 -11.21
CA GLN A 113 -18.92 6.27 -9.76
C GLN A 113 -17.47 6.67 -9.45
N VAL A 114 -17.31 7.89 -8.92
CA VAL A 114 -16.05 8.33 -8.31
C VAL A 114 -15.64 7.25 -7.31
N LEU A 115 -14.50 6.59 -7.54
CA LEU A 115 -13.89 5.70 -6.55
C LEU A 115 -13.64 6.55 -5.30
N LYS A 116 -14.54 6.44 -4.32
CA LYS A 116 -14.35 7.01 -2.98
C LYS A 116 -12.98 6.56 -2.49
N ALA A 117 -12.27 7.44 -1.78
CA ALA A 117 -11.17 7.00 -0.93
C ALA A 117 -11.63 5.73 -0.20
N PRO A 118 -10.80 4.67 -0.14
CA PRO A 118 -11.23 3.42 0.47
C PRO A 118 -11.86 3.78 1.82
N PRO A 119 -13.09 3.31 2.10
CA PRO A 119 -13.75 3.64 3.34
C PRO A 119 -12.75 3.37 4.46
N LYS A 120 -12.67 4.30 5.43
CA LYS A 120 -11.87 4.07 6.64
C LYS A 120 -12.18 2.63 7.08
N PRO A 121 -11.15 1.75 7.18
CA PRO A 121 -11.41 0.34 7.33
C PRO A 121 -12.36 0.12 8.50
N GLU A 122 -13.31 -0.77 8.30
CA GLU A 122 -14.38 -0.99 9.26
C GLU A 122 -13.78 -1.48 10.58
N ILE A 123 -14.11 -0.83 11.68
CA ILE A 123 -13.70 -1.28 13.00
C ILE A 123 -14.57 -2.45 13.39
N ILE A 124 -13.98 -3.54 13.88
CA ILE A 124 -14.72 -4.64 14.50
C ILE A 124 -15.27 -4.14 15.84
N PRO A 125 -16.59 -3.98 16.00
CA PRO A 125 -17.15 -3.39 17.21
C PRO A 125 -16.84 -4.25 18.44
N GLY A 126 -16.42 -3.59 19.52
CA GLY A 126 -16.13 -4.27 20.79
C GLY A 126 -14.78 -5.01 20.81
N GLU A 127 -13.89 -4.75 19.86
CA GLU A 127 -12.53 -5.31 19.86
C GLU A 127 -11.45 -4.22 19.85
N VAL A 128 -10.34 -4.52 20.54
CA VAL A 128 -9.15 -3.66 20.59
C VAL A 128 -7.89 -4.52 20.49
N ILE A 129 -6.88 -4.00 19.80
CA ILE A 129 -5.54 -4.59 19.76
C ILE A 129 -4.68 -3.81 20.74
N ILE A 130 -4.07 -4.51 21.70
CA ILE A 130 -3.15 -3.90 22.66
C ILE A 130 -1.78 -4.52 22.47
N LYS A 131 -0.77 -3.67 22.22
CA LYS A 131 0.63 -4.06 22.20
C LYS A 131 1.30 -3.67 23.52
N TYR A 132 1.98 -4.63 24.13
CA TYR A 132 2.72 -4.43 25.36
C TYR A 132 4.19 -4.18 25.08
N LYS A 133 4.84 -3.41 25.97
CA LYS A 133 6.28 -3.16 25.86
C LYS A 133 7.07 -4.48 25.99
N PRO A 134 8.25 -4.59 25.35
CA PRO A 134 9.07 -5.79 25.40
C PRO A 134 9.46 -6.27 26.80
N THR A 135 9.48 -5.37 27.79
CA THR A 135 9.82 -5.70 29.19
C THR A 135 8.68 -6.38 29.95
N VAL A 136 7.45 -6.34 29.44
CA VAL A 136 6.29 -6.93 30.10
C VAL A 136 6.31 -8.44 29.90
N ALA A 137 6.21 -9.17 31.01
CA ALA A 137 6.08 -10.62 31.03
C ALA A 137 4.69 -11.04 30.54
N MET A 138 4.59 -12.16 29.83
CA MET A 138 3.31 -12.64 29.27
C MET A 138 2.24 -12.87 30.34
N MET A 139 2.63 -13.29 31.55
CA MET A 139 1.67 -13.43 32.66
C MET A 139 1.15 -12.12 33.21
N ALA A 140 1.94 -11.05 33.14
CA ALA A 140 1.49 -9.73 33.56
C ALA A 140 0.44 -9.15 32.60
N THR A 141 0.45 -9.53 31.31
CA THR A 141 -0.56 -9.06 30.35
C THR A 141 -1.96 -9.55 30.71
N VAL A 142 -2.07 -10.76 31.30
CA VAL A 142 -3.34 -11.32 31.78
C VAL A 142 -3.91 -10.49 32.92
N SER A 143 -3.09 -10.11 33.90
CA SER A 143 -3.52 -9.26 35.01
C SER A 143 -3.95 -7.87 34.53
N ILE A 144 -3.17 -7.25 33.63
CA ILE A 144 -3.51 -5.94 33.05
C ILE A 144 -4.83 -6.02 32.27
N ALA A 145 -5.05 -7.09 31.49
CA ALA A 145 -6.30 -7.30 30.79
C ALA A 145 -7.48 -7.45 31.75
N ALA A 146 -7.31 -8.23 32.83
CA ALA A 146 -8.34 -8.41 33.84
C ALA A 146 -8.71 -7.10 34.54
N GLU A 147 -7.73 -6.25 34.87
CA GLU A 147 -7.98 -4.91 35.43
C GLU A 147 -8.79 -4.00 34.49
N LEU A 148 -8.55 -4.10 33.19
CA LEU A 148 -9.30 -3.36 32.17
C LEU A 148 -10.68 -3.98 31.87
N GLY A 149 -10.95 -5.18 32.40
CA GLY A 149 -12.16 -5.97 32.13
C GLY A 149 -12.16 -6.65 30.76
N LEU A 150 -10.99 -6.83 30.15
CA LEU A 150 -10.82 -7.36 28.80
C LEU A 150 -10.74 -8.89 28.79
N THR A 151 -11.31 -9.51 27.77
CA THR A 151 -11.20 -10.96 27.53
C THR A 151 -10.34 -11.22 26.30
N SER A 152 -9.31 -12.07 26.39
CA SER A 152 -8.43 -12.36 25.25
C SER A 152 -9.16 -13.15 24.17
N ILE A 153 -8.99 -12.73 22.92
CA ILE A 153 -9.49 -13.43 21.73
C ILE A 153 -8.33 -14.16 21.05
N LYS A 154 -7.24 -13.43 20.76
CA LYS A 154 -6.10 -13.96 20.01
C LYS A 154 -4.79 -13.30 20.42
N GLY A 155 -3.79 -14.11 20.74
CA GLY A 155 -2.42 -13.64 20.96
C GLY A 155 -1.65 -13.51 19.65
N ILE A 156 -0.86 -12.45 19.52
CA ILE A 156 0.07 -12.21 18.40
C ILE A 156 1.48 -12.20 19.01
N SER A 157 1.96 -13.39 19.35
CA SER A 157 3.14 -13.59 20.22
C SER A 157 4.39 -12.88 19.72
N ARG A 158 4.67 -12.92 18.40
CA ARG A 158 5.85 -12.24 17.80
C ARG A 158 5.84 -10.72 17.98
N LEU A 159 4.65 -10.11 18.10
CA LEU A 159 4.51 -8.67 18.27
C LEU A 159 4.28 -8.26 19.74
N LYS A 160 4.17 -9.22 20.66
CA LYS A 160 3.67 -8.99 22.03
C LYS A 160 2.37 -8.18 22.05
N ALA A 161 1.49 -8.49 21.11
CA ALA A 161 0.18 -7.89 21.00
C ALA A 161 -0.91 -8.93 21.24
N VAL A 162 -2.07 -8.49 21.72
CA VAL A 162 -3.23 -9.34 21.97
C VAL A 162 -4.47 -8.61 21.47
N VAL A 163 -5.33 -9.35 20.77
CA VAL A 163 -6.68 -8.91 20.42
C VAL A 163 -7.61 -9.23 21.60
N TYR A 164 -8.30 -8.22 22.11
CA TYR A 164 -9.18 -8.32 23.26
C TYR A 164 -10.62 -7.96 22.89
N LYS A 165 -11.56 -8.65 23.53
CA LYS A 165 -12.97 -8.26 23.60
C LYS A 165 -13.17 -7.24 24.72
N ILE A 166 -13.86 -6.16 24.38
CA ILE A 166 -14.28 -5.09 25.29
C ILE A 166 -15.56 -5.54 26.00
N PRO A 167 -15.67 -5.39 27.34
CA PRO A 167 -16.86 -5.77 28.09
C PRO A 167 -18.04 -4.86 27.77
N ALA A 168 -19.26 -5.38 27.94
CA ALA A 168 -20.47 -4.57 27.84
C ALA A 168 -20.41 -3.40 28.85
N GLY A 169 -20.68 -2.18 28.37
CA GLY A 169 -20.64 -0.97 29.19
C GLY A 169 -19.36 -0.13 29.08
N LYS A 170 -18.31 -0.62 28.40
CA LYS A 170 -17.14 0.18 28.02
C LYS A 170 -17.07 0.41 26.52
N THR A 171 -16.57 1.57 26.10
CA THR A 171 -16.32 1.87 24.68
C THR A 171 -14.85 1.67 24.32
N LEU A 172 -14.58 1.54 23.01
CA LEU A 172 -13.23 1.47 22.47
C LEU A 172 -12.39 2.69 22.85
N GLU A 173 -12.98 3.87 22.78
CA GLU A 173 -12.32 5.13 23.11
C GLU A 173 -11.93 5.18 24.60
N GLN A 174 -12.81 4.71 25.49
CA GLN A 174 -12.52 4.62 26.91
C GLN A 174 -11.35 3.68 27.19
N ILE A 175 -11.35 2.48 26.59
CA ILE A 175 -10.25 1.52 26.75
C ILE A 175 -8.94 2.09 26.18
N MET A 176 -8.98 2.69 25.00
CA MET A 176 -7.79 3.30 24.41
C MET A 176 -7.24 4.43 25.28
N GLU A 177 -8.09 5.24 25.90
CA GLU A 177 -7.67 6.29 26.83
C GLU A 177 -7.08 5.73 28.12
N GLU A 178 -7.73 4.73 28.74
CA GLU A 178 -7.19 4.01 29.90
C GLU A 178 -5.81 3.40 29.61
N CYS A 179 -5.59 2.92 28.38
CA CYS A 179 -4.32 2.34 27.96
C CYS A 179 -3.18 3.37 27.84
N LYS A 180 -3.47 4.62 27.46
CA LYS A 180 -2.43 5.68 27.32
C LYS A 180 -1.73 6.00 28.65
N GLY A 181 -2.43 5.83 29.76
CA GLY A 181 -1.88 6.09 31.10
C GLY A 181 -1.00 4.97 31.65
N ARG A 182 -0.90 3.82 30.96
CA ARG A 182 -0.24 2.62 31.50
C ARG A 182 1.19 2.48 30.97
N PRO A 183 2.22 2.48 31.85
CA PRO A 183 3.61 2.37 31.43
C PRO A 183 3.97 1.02 30.78
N GLU A 184 3.15 -0.01 30.95
CA GLU A 184 3.34 -1.35 30.39
C GLU A 184 2.88 -1.46 28.93
N ILE A 185 1.99 -0.57 28.50
CA ILE A 185 1.37 -0.60 27.18
C ILE A 185 2.19 0.28 26.23
N GLU A 186 2.51 -0.24 25.03
CA GLU A 186 3.18 0.50 23.97
C GLU A 186 2.15 1.30 23.16
N TYR A 187 1.05 0.65 22.77
CA TYR A 187 -0.12 1.30 22.19
C TYR A 187 -1.36 0.40 22.29
N ALA A 188 -2.53 1.03 22.15
CA ALA A 188 -3.81 0.38 21.93
C ALA A 188 -4.46 0.97 20.68
N GLU A 189 -5.02 0.13 19.81
CA GLU A 189 -5.64 0.56 18.56
C GLU A 189 -6.90 -0.24 18.23
N PRO A 190 -7.81 0.30 17.40
CA PRO A 190 -8.98 -0.43 16.92
C PRO A 190 -8.59 -1.69 16.13
N ASN A 191 -9.34 -2.78 16.29
CA ASN A 191 -9.21 -3.92 15.38
C ASN A 191 -9.95 -3.61 14.06
N TYR A 192 -9.22 -3.43 12.97
CA TYR A 192 -9.77 -3.08 11.67
C TYR A 192 -9.98 -4.32 10.79
N ARG A 193 -11.09 -4.38 10.06
CA ARG A 193 -11.27 -5.32 8.95
C ARG A 193 -10.40 -4.90 7.79
N VAL A 194 -9.58 -5.84 7.32
CA VAL A 194 -8.85 -5.74 6.06
C VAL A 194 -9.46 -6.73 5.07
N TYR A 195 -9.55 -6.32 3.81
CA TYR A 195 -10.12 -7.13 2.74
C TYR A 195 -9.03 -7.35 1.68
N ALA A 196 -8.97 -8.55 1.12
CA ALA A 196 -8.14 -8.79 -0.06
C ALA A 196 -8.62 -7.90 -1.21
N LEU A 197 -7.68 -7.36 -1.98
CA LEU A 197 -8.01 -6.64 -3.21
C LEU A 197 -8.23 -7.68 -4.30
N ASP A 198 -9.47 -7.75 -4.81
CA ASP A 198 -9.89 -8.76 -5.79
C ASP A 198 -9.40 -8.39 -7.20
N ILE A 199 -8.58 -9.25 -7.83
CA ILE A 199 -8.41 -9.30 -9.29
C ILE A 199 -8.14 -10.78 -9.73
N PRO A 200 -8.81 -11.31 -10.79
CA PRO A 200 -8.88 -12.75 -11.09
C PRO A 200 -7.67 -13.40 -11.79
N ASN A 201 -7.78 -14.74 -11.93
CA ASN A 201 -6.82 -15.75 -12.45
C ASN A 201 -6.95 -16.01 -13.98
N ASP A 202 -5.83 -16.00 -14.73
CA ASP A 202 -5.87 -15.98 -16.21
C ASP A 202 -5.03 -17.11 -16.91
N PRO A 203 -5.66 -17.98 -17.75
CA PRO A 203 -5.02 -18.99 -18.62
C PRO A 203 -4.15 -18.44 -19.78
N ASP A 204 -4.15 -17.14 -20.01
CA ASP A 204 -3.54 -16.50 -21.18
C ASP A 204 -2.08 -16.09 -20.97
N PHE A 205 -1.20 -17.02 -20.61
CA PHE A 205 0.25 -16.73 -20.43
C PHE A 205 0.86 -15.96 -21.63
N ASN A 206 0.38 -16.22 -22.84
CA ASN A 206 0.82 -15.53 -24.07
C ASN A 206 0.39 -14.04 -24.13
N LYS A 207 -0.53 -13.60 -23.29
CA LYS A 207 -0.97 -12.21 -23.11
C LYS A 207 -0.27 -11.51 -21.94
N LEU A 208 0.65 -12.18 -21.24
CA LEU A 208 1.42 -11.60 -20.13
C LEU A 208 2.53 -10.69 -20.64
N TRP A 209 2.12 -9.57 -21.24
CA TRP A 209 2.98 -8.48 -21.67
C TRP A 209 3.93 -8.02 -20.56
N GLY A 210 3.54 -8.13 -19.28
CA GLY A 210 4.43 -7.76 -18.17
C GLY A 210 5.65 -8.65 -17.98
N MET A 211 5.68 -9.87 -18.54
CA MET A 211 6.77 -10.84 -18.34
C MET A 211 7.77 -10.86 -19.52
N HIS A 212 7.25 -10.79 -20.75
CA HIS A 212 8.01 -10.74 -22.00
C HIS A 212 7.11 -10.21 -23.11
N ASN A 213 7.41 -9.03 -23.63
CA ASN A 213 6.60 -8.20 -24.50
C ASN A 213 7.27 -8.05 -25.86
N THR A 214 6.83 -8.90 -26.78
CA THR A 214 7.20 -8.87 -28.19
C THR A 214 6.27 -8.00 -29.03
N GLY A 215 5.37 -7.22 -28.42
CA GLY A 215 4.31 -6.48 -29.09
C GLY A 215 3.04 -7.30 -29.35
N GLN A 216 2.91 -8.48 -28.70
CA GLN A 216 1.84 -9.46 -28.97
C GLN A 216 0.40 -8.95 -28.75
N THR A 217 0.22 -7.83 -28.05
CA THR A 217 -1.08 -7.21 -27.76
C THR A 217 -1.17 -5.75 -28.24
N GLY A 218 -0.25 -5.32 -29.11
CA GLY A 218 -0.23 -3.94 -29.64
C GLY A 218 0.40 -2.88 -28.71
N GLY A 219 1.09 -3.32 -27.65
CA GLY A 219 1.90 -2.46 -26.77
C GLY A 219 3.30 -2.17 -27.32
N THR A 220 4.03 -1.26 -26.67
CA THR A 220 5.44 -0.99 -26.97
C THR A 220 6.25 -2.25 -26.70
N VAL A 221 6.92 -2.78 -27.73
CA VAL A 221 7.86 -3.90 -27.62
C VAL A 221 8.90 -3.57 -26.53
N ASP A 222 9.32 -4.59 -25.76
CA ASP A 222 10.37 -4.49 -24.73
C ASP A 222 9.95 -3.73 -23.45
N ALA A 223 8.67 -3.33 -23.34
CA ALA A 223 8.12 -2.78 -22.11
C ALA A 223 7.63 -3.90 -21.17
N ASP A 224 8.56 -4.67 -20.62
CA ASP A 224 8.32 -5.79 -19.70
C ASP A 224 9.37 -5.84 -18.56
N ILE A 225 9.48 -6.96 -17.84
CA ILE A 225 10.43 -7.15 -16.73
C ILE A 225 11.66 -8.02 -17.11
N ASP A 226 11.84 -8.34 -18.39
CA ASP A 226 12.91 -9.19 -18.94
C ASP A 226 12.99 -10.57 -18.25
N ALA A 227 11.83 -11.21 -18.00
CA ALA A 227 11.81 -12.46 -17.23
C ALA A 227 12.62 -13.60 -17.90
N PRO A 228 12.55 -13.84 -19.22
CA PRO A 228 13.36 -14.87 -19.88
C PRO A 228 14.87 -14.63 -19.75
N GLU A 229 15.31 -13.39 -19.90
CA GLU A 229 16.69 -12.95 -19.77
C GLU A 229 17.15 -13.14 -18.32
N ALA A 230 16.30 -12.83 -17.34
CA ALA A 230 16.56 -13.09 -15.92
C ALA A 230 16.69 -14.59 -15.64
N TRP A 231 15.82 -15.43 -16.17
CA TRP A 231 15.87 -16.89 -15.99
C TRP A 231 17.08 -17.55 -16.63
N SER A 232 17.63 -16.96 -17.70
CA SER A 232 18.91 -17.40 -18.26
C SER A 232 20.09 -17.12 -17.32
N LYS A 233 19.98 -16.13 -16.43
CA LYS A 233 20.98 -15.81 -15.40
C LYS A 233 20.76 -16.61 -14.11
N SER A 234 19.52 -16.71 -13.65
CA SER A 234 19.15 -17.50 -12.47
C SER A 234 17.65 -17.75 -12.45
N LYS A 235 17.26 -18.97 -12.04
CA LYS A 235 15.86 -19.34 -11.78
C LYS A 235 15.51 -19.29 -10.29
N GLY A 236 16.41 -18.75 -9.46
CA GLY A 236 16.32 -18.78 -8.01
C GLY A 236 17.00 -20.00 -7.39
N SER A 237 16.69 -20.27 -6.13
CA SER A 237 17.20 -21.38 -5.35
C SER A 237 16.08 -21.96 -4.49
N ASP A 238 16.08 -23.27 -4.31
CA ASP A 238 15.18 -24.00 -3.41
C ASP A 238 15.35 -23.61 -1.92
N GLN A 239 16.44 -22.93 -1.58
CA GLN A 239 16.69 -22.38 -0.24
C GLN A 239 15.89 -21.08 0.02
N ILE A 240 15.33 -20.46 -1.01
CA ILE A 240 14.57 -19.22 -0.87
C ILE A 240 13.09 -19.57 -0.70
N VAL A 241 12.57 -19.34 0.50
CA VAL A 241 11.14 -19.52 0.81
C VAL A 241 10.42 -18.18 0.66
N VAL A 242 9.36 -18.16 -0.17
CA VAL A 242 8.51 -16.98 -0.38
C VAL A 242 7.21 -17.18 0.39
N GLY A 243 6.99 -16.35 1.41
CA GLY A 243 5.73 -16.31 2.16
C GLY A 243 4.71 -15.41 1.49
N ILE A 244 3.54 -15.96 1.15
CA ILE A 244 2.40 -15.23 0.58
C ILE A 244 1.38 -14.98 1.69
N ILE A 245 1.11 -13.70 1.99
CA ILE A 245 0.07 -13.30 2.94
C ILE A 245 -1.15 -12.87 2.12
N ASP A 246 -2.02 -13.83 1.85
CA ASP A 246 -3.22 -13.63 1.04
C ASP A 246 -4.37 -14.49 1.59
N THR A 247 -5.44 -14.63 0.81
CA THR A 247 -6.64 -15.43 1.08
C THR A 247 -6.39 -16.93 1.15
N GLY A 248 -5.23 -17.39 0.69
CA GLY A 248 -4.85 -18.80 0.63
C GLY A 248 -4.24 -19.15 -0.72
N ILE A 249 -3.95 -20.43 -0.93
CA ILE A 249 -3.44 -20.95 -2.19
C ILE A 249 -4.04 -22.33 -2.44
N ASP A 250 -4.42 -22.61 -3.69
CA ASP A 250 -4.73 -23.99 -4.10
C ASP A 250 -3.41 -24.77 -4.23
N TYR A 251 -2.95 -25.30 -3.11
CA TYR A 251 -1.69 -26.04 -3.03
C TYR A 251 -1.69 -27.34 -3.85
N THR A 252 -2.84 -27.75 -4.40
CA THR A 252 -2.97 -28.92 -5.29
C THR A 252 -2.93 -28.57 -6.77
N HIS A 253 -2.84 -27.28 -7.12
CA HIS A 253 -2.81 -26.86 -8.51
C HIS A 253 -1.52 -27.38 -9.21
N PRO A 254 -1.63 -28.01 -10.40
CA PRO A 254 -0.50 -28.67 -11.06
C PRO A 254 0.75 -27.79 -11.26
N ASP A 255 0.55 -26.49 -11.53
CA ASP A 255 1.66 -25.56 -11.80
C ASP A 255 2.46 -25.15 -10.56
N ILE A 256 1.91 -25.32 -9.35
CA ILE A 256 2.54 -24.84 -8.11
C ILE A 256 2.75 -25.94 -7.07
N GLN A 257 2.07 -27.09 -7.17
CA GLN A 257 2.17 -28.18 -6.18
C GLN A 257 3.62 -28.63 -5.91
N ALA A 258 4.48 -28.59 -6.94
CA ALA A 258 5.88 -28.98 -6.84
C ALA A 258 6.75 -27.94 -6.12
N ASN A 259 6.28 -26.68 -6.06
CA ASN A 259 6.98 -25.54 -5.46
C ASN A 259 6.44 -25.19 -4.06
N MET A 260 5.46 -25.94 -3.55
CA MET A 260 4.91 -25.71 -2.22
C MET A 260 5.94 -26.08 -1.15
N TRP A 261 6.29 -25.09 -0.33
CA TRP A 261 7.14 -25.32 0.83
C TRP A 261 6.45 -26.27 1.81
N LYS A 262 7.23 -27.20 2.38
CA LYS A 262 6.79 -28.14 3.41
C LYS A 262 7.58 -27.85 4.67
N ASN A 263 6.90 -27.78 5.81
CA ASN A 263 7.57 -27.57 7.08
C ASN A 263 8.45 -28.79 7.41
N PRO A 264 9.79 -28.67 7.42
CA PRO A 264 10.66 -29.79 7.73
C PRO A 264 10.62 -30.19 9.21
N GLY A 265 10.02 -29.36 10.07
CA GLY A 265 9.83 -29.64 11.48
C GLY A 265 8.70 -30.63 11.79
N GLU A 266 7.83 -30.93 10.81
CA GLU A 266 6.64 -31.76 11.03
C GLU A 266 6.87 -33.25 10.72
N ILE A 267 6.22 -34.12 11.50
CA ILE A 267 6.10 -35.54 11.20
C ILE A 267 4.94 -35.73 10.21
N PRO A 268 5.20 -36.24 9.00
CA PRO A 268 4.16 -36.36 7.98
C PRO A 268 2.92 -37.15 8.44
N GLY A 269 1.74 -36.55 8.29
CA GLY A 269 0.45 -37.23 8.44
C GLY A 269 -0.07 -37.38 9.88
N ASN A 270 0.59 -36.79 10.88
CA ASN A 270 0.12 -36.83 12.26
C ASN A 270 -0.85 -35.67 12.63
N ASN A 271 -0.97 -34.65 11.77
CA ASN A 271 -1.75 -33.42 11.99
C ASN A 271 -1.44 -32.72 13.33
N ARG A 272 -0.16 -32.69 13.73
CA ARG A 272 0.32 -32.00 14.94
C ARG A 272 1.42 -31.04 14.54
N ASP A 273 1.52 -29.94 15.29
CA ASP A 273 2.62 -28.97 15.22
C ASP A 273 3.78 -29.51 16.07
N ASP A 274 4.68 -30.26 15.44
CA ASP A 274 5.77 -30.98 16.12
C ASP A 274 6.91 -30.04 16.53
N ASP A 275 7.04 -28.88 15.89
CA ASP A 275 8.09 -27.89 16.18
C ASP A 275 7.60 -26.67 17.00
N ASN A 276 6.30 -26.64 17.34
CA ASN A 276 5.60 -25.61 18.10
C ASN A 276 5.73 -24.20 17.49
N ASN A 277 5.83 -24.11 16.16
CA ASN A 277 5.94 -22.84 15.45
C ASN A 277 4.58 -22.23 15.07
N GLY A 278 3.47 -22.96 15.33
CA GLY A 278 2.10 -22.56 15.05
C GLY A 278 1.56 -22.99 13.68
N TYR A 279 2.27 -23.86 12.97
CA TYR A 279 1.88 -24.43 11.67
C TYR A 279 1.79 -25.97 11.79
N VAL A 280 0.98 -26.60 10.93
CA VAL A 280 0.74 -28.06 10.86
C VAL A 280 0.73 -28.48 9.39
#